data_AF-A0A2A7WWH4-F1
#
_entry.id   AF-A0A2A7WWH4-F1
#
_cell.length_a   1.000
_cell.length_b   1.000
_cell.length_c   1.000
_cell.angle_alpha   90.00
_cell.angle_beta   90.00
_cell.angle_gamma   90.00
#
_symmetry.space_group_name_H-M   'P 1'
#
loop_
_entity.id
_entity.type
_entity.pdbx_description
1 polymer ?
#
loop_
_entity_poly.entity_id
_entity_poly.type
_entity_poly.pdbx_seq_one_letter_code
_entity_poly.pdbx_strand_id
1 'polypeptide(L)'
;MFFLFEGVISLNENNQGLQFTPVKTYDVFHGPNDPCPPIGKRYFSTPPHLYLGFQPPGLEQFSYKEALKKGTLWKVFYDYYENPYKARRD
;
A
#
# COMPACT_ATOMS: atom_id res chain seq x y z
N MET A 1 23.31 -16.09 39.17
CA MET A 1 22.07 -16.87 38.96
C MET A 1 21.21 -16.07 38.01
N PHE A 2 21.08 -16.58 36.79
CA PHE A 2 20.16 -16.07 35.75
C PHE A 2 18.72 -16.20 36.24
N PHE A 3 17.84 -15.27 35.87
CA PHE A 3 16.54 -15.60 35.26
C PHE A 3 16.01 -14.33 34.57
N LEU A 4 16.13 -14.33 33.24
CA LEU A 4 15.39 -13.49 32.32
C LEU A 4 13.92 -13.91 32.41
N PHE A 5 13.01 -12.99 32.73
CA PHE A 5 11.59 -13.17 32.48
C PHE A 5 11.25 -12.50 31.15
N GLU A 6 11.54 -13.23 30.07
CA GLU A 6 10.87 -13.11 28.78
C GLU A 6 9.39 -13.48 28.98
N GLY A 7 8.44 -12.63 28.56
CA GLY A 7 7.03 -12.90 28.87
C GLY A 7 6.03 -11.89 28.31
N VAL A 8 6.05 -11.70 26.99
CA VAL A 8 4.88 -11.51 26.10
C VAL A 8 3.72 -10.67 26.66
N ILE A 9 3.69 -9.38 26.30
CA ILE A 9 2.44 -8.61 26.27
C ILE A 9 1.62 -9.17 25.10
N SER A 10 0.62 -9.98 25.42
CA SER A 10 -0.42 -10.41 24.47
C SER A 10 -1.12 -9.15 23.96
N LEU A 11 -0.74 -8.66 22.78
CA LEU A 11 -1.53 -7.66 22.08
C LEU A 11 -2.85 -8.32 21.72
N ASN A 12 -3.89 -7.89 22.41
CA ASN A 12 -5.27 -8.26 22.19
C ASN A 12 -5.63 -7.83 20.75
N GLU A 13 -5.61 -8.77 19.80
CA GLU A 13 -5.98 -8.59 18.40
C GLU A 13 -7.50 -8.34 18.28
N ASN A 14 -7.93 -7.16 18.70
CA ASN A 14 -9.24 -6.61 18.37
C ASN A 14 -9.10 -5.19 17.80
N ASN A 15 -8.05 -4.99 17.00
CA ASN A 15 -8.04 -3.93 16.01
C ASN A 15 -8.41 -4.60 14.69
N GLN A 16 -9.63 -4.39 14.19
CA GLN A 16 -9.81 -4.36 12.75
C GLN A 16 -9.09 -3.10 12.24
N GLY A 17 -7.77 -3.09 12.42
CA GLY A 17 -6.90 -2.00 12.03
C GLY A 17 -7.03 -1.86 10.54
N LEU A 18 -7.19 -0.62 10.07
CA LEU A 18 -7.14 -0.27 8.66
C LEU A 18 -5.89 -0.90 8.05
N GLN A 19 -6.03 -2.08 7.46
CA GLN A 19 -4.91 -2.77 6.87
C GLN A 19 -4.51 -1.95 5.65
N PHE A 20 -3.35 -1.29 5.73
CA PHE A 20 -2.81 -0.56 4.60
C PHE A 20 -2.45 -1.59 3.52
N THR A 21 -3.21 -1.56 2.43
CA THR A 21 -2.94 -2.36 1.23
C THR A 21 -2.47 -1.39 0.14
N PRO A 22 -1.33 -1.64 -0.54
CA PRO A 22 -0.85 -0.77 -1.61
C PRO A 22 -1.70 -0.86 -2.89
N VAL A 23 -2.49 -1.93 -3.05
CA VAL A 23 -3.40 -2.12 -4.18
C VAL A 23 -4.77 -2.53 -3.66
N LYS A 24 -5.82 -1.96 -4.25
CA LYS A 24 -7.21 -2.35 -4.03
C LYS A 24 -7.86 -2.78 -5.32
N THR A 25 -8.96 -3.52 -5.18
CA THR A 25 -9.72 -4.05 -6.32
C THR A 25 -11.20 -3.71 -6.17
N TYR A 26 -11.85 -3.48 -7.30
CA TYR A 26 -13.30 -3.36 -7.40
C TYR A 26 -13.81 -4.15 -8.60
N ASP A 27 -15.02 -4.70 -8.46
CA ASP A 27 -15.74 -5.36 -9.54
C ASP A 27 -16.44 -4.30 -10.39
N VAL A 28 -16.20 -4.32 -11.70
CA VAL A 28 -16.87 -3.40 -12.62
C VAL A 28 -18.26 -3.92 -12.91
N PHE A 29 -19.26 -3.08 -12.67
CA PHE A 29 -20.63 -3.38 -13.09
C PHE A 29 -20.72 -3.39 -14.62
N HIS A 30 -21.30 -4.45 -15.18
CA HIS A 30 -21.55 -4.59 -16.61
C HIS A 30 -23.05 -4.56 -16.87
N GLY A 31 -23.50 -3.59 -17.68
CA GLY A 31 -24.91 -3.41 -17.98
C GLY A 31 -25.40 -4.39 -19.05
N PRO A 32 -26.72 -4.69 -19.10
CA PRO A 32 -27.29 -5.61 -20.10
C PRO A 32 -27.09 -5.18 -21.56
N ASN A 33 -26.94 -3.87 -21.81
CA ASN A 33 -26.82 -3.28 -23.14
C ASN A 33 -25.44 -2.64 -23.39
N ASP A 34 -24.42 -2.98 -22.60
CA ASP A 34 -23.07 -2.43 -22.81
C ASP A 34 -22.41 -3.09 -24.03
N PRO A 35 -21.93 -2.32 -25.02
CA PRO A 35 -21.33 -2.85 -26.24
C PRO A 35 -19.93 -3.47 -26.02
N CYS A 36 -19.38 -3.37 -24.82
CA CYS A 36 -18.04 -3.85 -24.46
C CYS A 36 -18.14 -5.18 -23.69
N PRO A 37 -17.21 -6.14 -23.89
CA PRO A 37 -17.11 -7.33 -23.05
C PRO A 37 -16.91 -6.98 -21.57
N PRO A 38 -17.41 -7.80 -20.63
CA PRO A 38 -17.31 -7.51 -19.20
C PRO A 38 -15.85 -7.45 -18.74
N ILE A 39 -15.44 -6.27 -18.26
CA ILE A 39 -14.11 -6.01 -17.74
C ILE A 39 -14.11 -6.34 -16.25
N GLY A 40 -13.99 -7.62 -15.88
CA GLY A 40 -14.21 -8.15 -14.51
C GLY A 40 -13.67 -7.32 -13.35
N LYS A 41 -12.49 -7.69 -12.81
CA LYS A 41 -11.87 -6.97 -11.69
C LYS A 41 -10.91 -5.90 -12.18
N ARG A 42 -11.06 -4.70 -11.65
CA ARG A 42 -10.11 -3.61 -11.83
C ARG A 42 -9.28 -3.43 -10.58
N TYR A 43 -8.01 -3.10 -10.80
CA TYR A 43 -7.03 -2.83 -9.76
C TYR A 43 -6.59 -1.37 -9.82
N PHE A 44 -6.47 -0.75 -8.66
CA PHE A 44 -5.96 0.61 -8.51
C PHE A 44 -4.97 0.66 -7.34
N SER A 45 -3.91 1.45 -7.49
CA SER A 45 -2.92 1.66 -6.43
C SER A 45 -3.48 2.63 -5.40
N THR A 46 -3.31 2.30 -4.13
CA THR A 46 -3.66 3.13 -2.98
C THR A 46 -2.38 3.48 -2.21
N PRO A 47 -1.61 4.47 -2.68
CA PRO A 47 -0.33 4.82 -2.08
C PRO A 47 -0.51 5.44 -0.69
N PRO A 48 0.54 5.43 0.16
CA PRO A 48 0.49 5.92 1.54
C PRO A 48 0.01 7.37 1.68
N HIS A 49 0.26 8.19 0.66
CA HIS A 49 -0.16 9.59 0.63
C HIS A 49 -1.68 9.76 0.76
N LEU A 50 -2.50 8.81 0.28
CA LEU A 50 -3.97 8.89 0.42
C LEU A 50 -4.44 8.75 1.88
N TYR A 51 -3.62 8.12 2.72
CA TYR A 51 -3.94 7.87 4.13
C TYR A 51 -3.24 8.86 5.07
N LEU A 52 -2.24 9.58 4.56
CA LEU A 52 -1.54 10.60 5.31
C LEU A 52 -2.27 11.94 5.16
N GLY A 53 -3.05 12.34 6.16
CA GLY A 53 -3.86 13.57 6.08
C GLY A 53 -3.00 14.85 6.02
N PHE A 54 -1.98 14.95 6.86
CA PHE A 54 -1.04 16.07 6.87
C PHE A 54 0.39 15.55 6.96
N GLN A 55 1.34 16.28 6.38
CA GLN A 55 2.75 15.93 6.42
C GLN A 55 3.40 16.41 7.72
N PRO A 56 3.69 15.53 8.71
CA PRO A 56 4.31 15.95 9.95
C PRO A 56 5.72 16.54 9.70
N PRO A 57 6.15 17.50 10.54
CA PRO A 57 7.52 18.02 10.46
C PRO A 57 8.52 16.93 10.83
N GLY A 58 9.71 16.96 10.22
CA GLY A 58 10.80 16.05 10.58
C GLY A 58 10.72 14.64 9.99
N LEU A 59 9.92 14.41 8.94
CA LEU A 59 9.92 13.13 8.23
C LEU A 59 11.30 12.80 7.64
N GLU A 60 11.64 11.51 7.66
CA GLU A 60 12.86 11.01 7.03
C GLU A 60 12.84 11.28 5.51
N GLN A 61 13.91 11.90 5.04
CA GLN A 61 14.12 12.23 3.63
C GLN A 61 15.20 11.31 3.04
N PHE A 62 15.10 11.07 1.74
CA PHE A 62 16.18 10.46 0.97
C PHE A 62 17.30 11.46 0.71
N SER A 63 18.48 10.95 0.37
CA SER A 63 19.53 11.80 -0.22
C SER A 63 19.05 12.34 -1.58
N TYR A 64 19.53 13.53 -1.98
CA TYR A 64 19.06 14.20 -3.20
C TYR A 64 19.16 13.32 -4.46
N LYS A 65 20.24 12.54 -4.60
CA LYS A 65 20.46 11.65 -5.74
C LYS A 65 19.45 10.50 -5.78
N GLU A 66 19.06 9.98 -4.62
CA GLU A 66 18.07 8.90 -4.52
C GLU A 66 16.66 9.43 -4.72
N ALA A 67 16.36 10.60 -4.14
CA ALA A 67 15.05 11.24 -4.28
C ALA A 67 14.68 11.46 -5.75
N LEU A 68 15.63 11.93 -6.57
CA LEU A 68 15.44 12.10 -8.01
C LEU A 68 15.16 10.78 -8.75
N LYS A 69 15.81 9.69 -8.33
CA LYS A 69 15.58 8.36 -8.91
C LYS A 69 14.24 7.77 -8.50
N LYS A 70 13.82 8.02 -7.26
CA LYS A 70 12.57 7.49 -6.70
C LYS A 70 11.35 8.36 -7.06
N GLY A 71 11.55 9.62 -7.43
CA GLY A 71 10.48 10.58 -7.72
C GLY A 71 9.80 11.14 -6.46
N THR A 72 10.39 10.94 -5.27
CA THR A 72 9.87 11.44 -4.00
C THR A 72 11.01 11.79 -3.04
N LEU A 73 10.85 12.87 -2.29
CA LEU A 73 11.82 13.29 -1.28
C LEU A 73 11.67 12.48 0.02
N TRP A 74 10.45 12.09 0.37
CA TRP A 74 10.15 11.42 1.64
C TRP A 74 10.04 9.91 1.48
N LYS A 75 10.65 9.19 2.42
CA LYS A 75 10.64 7.72 2.42
C LYS A 75 9.24 7.13 2.56
N VAL A 76 8.40 7.76 3.37
CA VAL A 76 7.02 7.32 3.63
C VAL A 76 6.13 7.36 2.38
N PHE A 77 6.44 8.20 1.40
CA PHE A 77 5.67 8.32 0.15
C PHE A 77 6.23 7.50 -0.99
N TYR A 78 7.33 6.77 -0.76
CA TYR A 78 7.85 5.89 -1.78
C TYR A 78 6.96 4.65 -1.90
N ASP A 79 6.30 4.52 -3.05
CA ASP A 79 5.50 3.35 -3.40
C ASP A 79 6.08 2.67 -4.65
N TYR A 80 6.19 1.34 -4.62
CA TYR A 80 6.67 0.55 -5.74
C TYR A 80 5.48 0.06 -6.57
N TYR A 81 5.35 0.56 -7.79
CA TYR A 81 4.26 0.17 -8.68
C TYR A 81 4.55 -1.20 -9.31
N GLU A 82 3.94 -2.24 -8.75
CA GLU A 82 3.83 -3.55 -9.39
C GLU A 82 2.58 -3.57 -10.29
N ASN A 83 2.76 -3.86 -11.59
CA ASN A 83 1.63 -3.90 -12.52
C ASN A 83 0.81 -5.19 -12.30
N PRO A 84 -0.42 -5.11 -11.78
CA PRO A 84 -1.24 -6.29 -11.48
C PRO A 84 -1.74 -7.00 -12.75
N TYR A 85 -1.62 -6.36 -13.92
CA TYR A 85 -2.03 -6.90 -15.21
C TYR A 85 -0.90 -7.57 -15.99
N LYS A 86 0.35 -7.52 -15.50
CA LYS A 86 1.41 -8.33 -16.09
C LYS A 86 1.15 -9.79 -15.70
N ALA A 87 0.74 -10.60 -16.67
CA ALA A 87 0.76 -12.05 -16.50
C ALA A 87 2.16 -12.47 -16.04
N ARG A 88 2.25 -13.30 -14.99
CA ARG A 88 3.49 -14.02 -14.71
C ARG A 88 3.74 -14.90 -15.93
N ARG A 89 4.59 -14.44 -16.85
CA ARG A 89 5.12 -15.28 -17.92
C ARG A 89 6.04 -16.27 -17.23
N ASP A 90 5.51 -17.46 -17.00
CA ASP A 90 6.23 -18.67 -16.60
C ASP A 90 7.20 -19.13 -17.69
#